data_AF-Q7U4Q2-F1
#
_entry.id   AF-Q7U4Q2-F1
#
_cell.length_a   1.000
_cell.length_b   1.000
_cell.length_c   1.000
_cell.angle_alpha   90.00
_cell.angle_beta   90.00
_cell.angle_gamma   90.00
#
_symmetry.space_group_name_H-M   'P 1'
#
loop_
_entity.id
_entity.type
_entity.pdbx_description
1 polymer ?
#
loop_
_entity_poly.entity_id
_entity_poly.type
_entity_poly.pdbx_seq_one_letter_code
_entity_poly.pdbx_strand_id
1 'polypeptide(L)'
;MTTFILSHNLQVQSKDVPPFETQVLADGIVSNSSAIISATVIQHPHWIIELTSNLPPNDMAVELVKSWKQLRSKLGQSADHVILALGGRKDSLAAPGAPLQEGFWGVDVVETHDEEAFLQAINWDALKSNRPEDGVFEISSNN
;
A
#
# COMPACT_ATOMS: atom_id res chain seq x y z
N MET A 1 10.04 14.74 -1.04
CA MET A 1 8.64 14.32 -0.89
C MET A 1 8.56 12.88 -1.33
N THR A 2 7.96 12.01 -0.52
CA THR A 2 7.81 10.59 -0.83
C THR A 2 6.53 10.40 -1.64
N THR A 3 6.61 9.60 -2.71
CA THR A 3 5.47 9.29 -3.59
C THR A 3 5.31 7.79 -3.70
N PHE A 4 4.12 7.30 -3.36
CA PHE A 4 3.73 5.90 -3.51
C PHE A 4 2.75 5.75 -4.66
N ILE A 5 2.95 4.73 -5.46
CA ILE A 5 2.00 4.25 -6.47
C ILE A 5 1.46 2.92 -5.96
N LEU A 6 0.19 2.92 -5.58
CA LEU A 6 -0.44 1.80 -4.87
C LEU A 6 -1.10 0.81 -5.82
N SER A 7 -0.95 -0.47 -5.54
CA SER A 7 -1.88 -1.52 -5.92
C SER A 7 -2.61 -2.05 -4.69
N HIS A 8 -3.75 -2.71 -4.89
CA HIS A 8 -4.51 -3.35 -3.82
C HIS A 8 -4.75 -4.82 -4.13
N ASN A 9 -4.40 -5.66 -3.16
CA ASN A 9 -4.46 -7.10 -3.25
C ASN A 9 -5.33 -7.64 -2.09
N LEU A 10 -6.64 -7.73 -2.33
CA LEU A 10 -7.59 -8.24 -1.36
C LEU A 10 -7.64 -9.78 -1.40
N GLN A 11 -6.97 -10.44 -0.46
CA GLN A 11 -6.99 -11.90 -0.31
C GLN A 11 -8.13 -12.36 0.61
N VAL A 12 -8.66 -11.47 1.46
CA VAL A 12 -9.81 -11.77 2.32
C VAL A 12 -11.07 -11.98 1.49
N GLN A 13 -11.64 -13.19 1.54
CA GLN A 13 -12.93 -13.51 0.94
C GLN A 13 -14.03 -13.48 1.99
N SER A 14 -14.56 -12.29 2.26
CA SER A 14 -15.67 -12.10 3.20
C SER A 14 -16.60 -10.99 2.75
N LYS A 15 -17.91 -11.15 2.98
CA LYS A 15 -18.91 -10.09 2.81
C LYS A 15 -18.67 -8.89 3.74
N ASP A 16 -17.97 -9.13 4.85
CA ASP A 16 -17.69 -8.11 5.86
C ASP A 16 -16.41 -7.30 5.52
N VAL A 17 -15.69 -7.70 4.46
CA VAL A 17 -14.51 -7.00 3.91
C VAL A 17 -14.67 -6.89 2.39
N PRO A 18 -15.63 -6.11 1.89
CA PRO A 18 -15.83 -5.96 0.45
C PRO A 18 -14.64 -5.24 -0.20
N PRO A 19 -14.41 -5.44 -1.51
CA PRO A 19 -13.49 -4.59 -2.28
C PRO A 19 -13.83 -3.11 -2.11
N PHE A 20 -12.81 -2.25 -2.07
CA PHE A 20 -13.02 -0.82 -2.05
C PHE A 20 -13.41 -0.28 -3.41
N GLU A 21 -14.32 0.69 -3.44
CA GLU A 21 -14.32 1.67 -4.51
C GLU A 21 -13.07 2.55 -4.36
N THR A 22 -12.29 2.68 -5.43
CA THR A 22 -10.96 3.33 -5.38
C THR A 22 -11.02 4.78 -4.90
N GLN A 23 -12.08 5.51 -5.24
CA GLN A 23 -12.26 6.89 -4.78
C GLN A 23 -12.53 6.95 -3.27
N VAL A 24 -13.37 6.07 -2.74
CA VAL A 24 -13.65 5.97 -1.30
C VAL A 24 -12.36 5.64 -0.53
N LEU A 25 -11.53 4.77 -1.09
CA LEU A 25 -10.23 4.44 -0.51
C LEU A 25 -9.29 5.65 -0.49
N ALA A 26 -9.14 6.37 -1.61
CA ALA A 26 -8.29 7.55 -1.70
C ALA A 26 -8.72 8.65 -0.70
N ASP A 27 -10.01 8.98 -0.70
CA ASP A 27 -10.58 9.99 0.21
C ASP A 27 -10.44 9.56 1.67
N GLY A 28 -10.64 8.27 1.93
CA GLY A 28 -10.52 7.66 3.24
C GLY A 28 -9.10 7.71 3.79
N ILE A 29 -8.07 7.43 2.99
CA ILE A 29 -6.67 7.51 3.42
C ILE A 29 -6.33 8.93 3.89
N VAL A 30 -6.69 9.95 3.09
CA VAL A 30 -6.43 11.36 3.43
C VAL A 30 -7.24 11.79 4.65
N SER A 31 -8.51 11.41 4.74
CA SER A 31 -9.38 11.78 5.86
C SER A 31 -9.00 11.12 7.19
N ASN A 32 -8.20 10.06 7.15
CA ASN A 32 -7.73 9.30 8.33
C ASN A 32 -6.25 9.52 8.65
N SER A 33 -5.55 10.40 7.94
CA SER A 33 -4.14 10.71 8.23
C SER A 33 -3.90 12.21 8.15
N SER A 34 -3.23 12.77 9.17
CA SER A 34 -2.73 14.15 9.12
C SER A 34 -1.39 14.27 8.38
N ALA A 35 -0.78 13.15 7.96
CA ALA A 35 0.55 13.12 7.36
C ALA A 35 0.53 12.82 5.85
N ILE A 36 -0.52 12.18 5.33
CA ILE A 36 -0.71 12.02 3.89
C ILE A 36 -1.26 13.33 3.32
N ILE A 37 -0.55 13.89 2.33
CA ILE A 37 -0.84 15.19 1.74
C ILE A 37 -1.93 15.06 0.67
N SER A 38 -1.80 14.04 -0.18
CA SER A 38 -2.76 13.78 -1.25
C SER A 38 -2.90 12.29 -1.53
N ALA A 39 -4.07 11.93 -2.05
CA ALA A 39 -4.37 10.63 -2.64
C ALA A 39 -5.16 10.85 -3.93
N THR A 40 -4.57 10.51 -5.07
CA THR A 40 -5.20 10.70 -6.39
C THR A 40 -5.45 9.36 -7.03
N VAL A 41 -6.69 9.07 -7.40
CA VAL A 41 -7.02 7.88 -8.19
C VAL A 41 -6.40 8.02 -9.58
N ILE A 42 -5.70 6.98 -10.03
CA ILE A 42 -5.07 6.93 -11.36
C ILE A 42 -5.71 5.86 -12.22
N GLN A 43 -5.83 6.12 -13.51
CA GLN A 43 -6.36 5.16 -14.48
C GLN A 43 -5.23 4.26 -14.99
N HIS A 44 -5.06 3.10 -14.38
CA HIS A 44 -4.07 2.13 -14.82
C HIS A 44 -4.53 0.69 -14.47
N PRO A 45 -4.15 -0.35 -15.26
CA PRO A 45 -4.63 -1.72 -15.02
C PRO A 45 -4.21 -2.35 -13.69
N HIS A 46 -3.05 -1.94 -13.16
CA HIS A 46 -2.48 -2.47 -11.92
C HIS A 46 -2.48 -1.45 -10.77
N TRP A 47 -1.85 -0.29 -11.00
CA TRP A 47 -1.83 0.82 -10.07
C TRP A 47 -3.15 1.59 -10.01
N ILE A 48 -3.57 1.94 -8.80
CA ILE A 48 -4.91 2.51 -8.55
C ILE A 48 -4.87 3.90 -7.90
N ILE A 49 -3.85 4.20 -7.10
CA ILE A 49 -3.75 5.46 -6.35
C ILE A 49 -2.29 5.95 -6.34
N GLU A 50 -2.10 7.25 -6.56
CA GLU A 50 -0.87 7.98 -6.24
C GLU A 50 -1.04 8.68 -4.88
N LEU A 51 -0.17 8.37 -3.92
CA LEU A 51 -0.11 9.05 -2.61
C LEU A 51 1.15 9.90 -2.49
N THR A 52 1.04 11.04 -1.82
CA THR A 52 2.20 11.86 -1.47
C THR A 52 2.27 12.21 0.01
N SER A 53 3.48 12.28 0.56
CA SER A 53 3.74 12.72 1.92
C SER A 53 5.14 13.33 2.07
N ASN A 54 5.33 14.13 3.11
CA ASN A 54 6.65 14.59 3.56
C ASN A 54 7.36 13.58 4.47
N LEU A 55 6.68 12.51 4.87
CA LEU A 55 7.26 11.44 5.68
C LEU A 55 8.31 10.63 4.88
N PRO A 56 9.33 10.09 5.57
CA PRO A 56 10.16 9.01 5.02
C PRO A 56 9.31 7.80 4.60
N PRO A 57 9.78 6.94 3.66
CA PRO A 57 9.01 5.82 3.13
C PRO A 57 8.45 4.87 4.19
N ASN A 58 9.26 4.45 5.17
CA ASN A 58 8.79 3.56 6.23
C ASN A 58 7.69 4.21 7.08
N ASP A 59 7.87 5.47 7.49
CA ASP A 59 6.86 6.19 8.28
C ASP A 59 5.57 6.42 7.47
N MET A 60 5.69 6.71 6.17
CA MET A 60 4.55 6.83 5.27
C MET A 60 3.80 5.50 5.11
N ALA A 61 4.51 4.37 5.05
CA ALA A 61 3.91 3.04 4.99
C ALA A 61 3.19 2.67 6.30
N VAL A 62 3.75 3.04 7.46
CA VAL A 62 3.08 2.90 8.76
C VAL A 62 1.78 3.72 8.80
N GLU A 63 1.80 4.97 8.33
CA GLU A 63 0.58 5.77 8.28
C GLU A 63 -0.43 5.27 7.25
N LEU A 64 0.03 4.69 6.14
CA LEU A 64 -0.84 4.05 5.15
C LEU A 64 -1.61 2.88 5.76
N VAL A 65 -0.95 1.91 6.40
CA VAL A 65 -1.64 0.75 6.97
C VAL A 65 -2.58 1.15 8.12
N LYS A 66 -2.21 2.16 8.93
CA LYS A 66 -3.05 2.71 10.00
C LYS A 66 -4.31 3.37 9.45
N SER A 67 -4.15 4.30 8.50
CA SER A 67 -5.28 5.02 7.91
C SER A 67 -6.25 4.09 7.16
N TRP A 68 -5.71 3.06 6.49
CA TRP A 68 -6.51 2.01 5.84
C TRP A 68 -7.32 1.18 6.84
N LYS A 69 -6.70 0.75 7.96
CA LYS A 69 -7.40 0.02 9.04
C LYS A 69 -8.48 0.87 9.68
N GLN A 70 -8.21 2.15 9.90
CA GLN A 70 -9.20 3.11 10.42
C GLN A 70 -10.38 3.29 9.45
N LEU A 71 -10.12 3.33 8.14
CA LEU A 71 -11.18 3.41 7.14
C LEU A 71 -12.11 2.18 7.20
N ARG A 72 -11.56 0.96 7.24
CA ARG A 72 -12.36 -0.27 7.42
C ARG A 72 -13.28 -0.16 8.64
N SER A 73 -12.71 0.23 9.78
CA SER A 73 -13.46 0.41 11.03
C SER A 73 -14.58 1.47 10.91
N LYS A 74 -14.30 2.64 10.30
CA LYS A 74 -15.30 3.70 10.10
C LYS A 74 -16.46 3.27 9.18
N LEU A 75 -16.19 2.36 8.24
CA LEU A 75 -17.22 1.79 7.36
C LEU A 75 -17.98 0.63 8.01
N GLY A 76 -17.70 0.28 9.27
CA GLY A 76 -18.31 -0.85 9.97
C GLY A 76 -17.90 -2.22 9.40
N GLN A 77 -16.78 -2.26 8.68
CA GLN A 77 -16.23 -3.46 8.06
C GLN A 77 -15.31 -4.19 9.04
N SER A 78 -15.12 -5.48 8.83
CA SER A 78 -14.22 -6.27 9.67
C SER A 78 -12.79 -5.73 9.58
N ALA A 79 -12.09 -5.79 10.71
CA ALA A 79 -10.66 -5.52 10.83
C ALA A 79 -9.90 -6.74 11.40
N ASP A 80 -10.53 -7.93 11.34
CA ASP A 80 -9.97 -9.22 11.76
C ASP A 80 -9.11 -9.84 10.65
N HIS A 81 -8.25 -9.00 10.09
CA HIS A 81 -7.29 -9.35 9.05
C HIS A 81 -6.12 -8.37 9.11
N VAL A 82 -5.02 -8.78 8.49
CA VAL A 82 -3.79 -8.02 8.41
C VAL A 82 -3.81 -7.16 7.16
N ILE A 83 -3.37 -5.91 7.31
CA ILE A 83 -3.02 -5.03 6.19
C ILE A 83 -1.50 -4.95 6.11
N LEU A 84 -0.95 -5.35 4.97
CA LEU A 84 0.48 -5.28 4.66
C LEU A 84 0.73 -4.21 3.60
N ALA A 85 1.79 -3.44 3.75
CA ALA A 85 2.33 -2.58 2.72
C ALA A 85 3.72 -3.09 2.32
N LEU A 86 3.82 -3.63 1.10
CA LEU A 86 5.05 -4.18 0.53
C LEU A 86 5.59 -3.21 -0.52
N GLY A 87 6.64 -2.47 -0.16
CA GLY A 87 7.16 -1.37 -0.97
C GLY A 87 8.47 -1.71 -1.63
N GLY A 88 8.62 -1.30 -2.89
CA GLY A 88 9.91 -1.30 -3.58
C GLY A 88 10.16 0.02 -4.31
N ARG A 89 11.31 0.65 -4.04
CA ARG A 89 11.72 1.85 -4.78
C ARG A 89 12.03 1.50 -6.23
N LYS A 90 11.66 2.40 -7.13
CA LYS A 90 11.99 2.33 -8.55
C LYS A 90 13.32 3.06 -8.77
N ASP A 91 14.41 2.32 -8.83
CA ASP A 91 15.78 2.87 -8.98
C ASP A 91 16.23 3.04 -10.44
N SER A 92 15.32 2.88 -11.39
CA SER A 92 15.62 2.98 -12.83
C SER A 92 14.55 3.78 -13.54
N LEU A 93 14.96 4.43 -14.63
CA LEU A 93 14.06 5.15 -15.52
C LEU A 93 12.83 4.32 -15.89
N ALA A 94 11.67 4.96 -15.82
CA ALA A 94 10.41 4.37 -16.20
C ALA A 94 10.16 4.56 -17.70
N ALA A 95 9.32 3.70 -18.27
CA ALA A 95 8.80 3.93 -19.61
C ALA A 95 7.97 5.23 -19.64
N PRO A 96 7.95 5.97 -20.76
CA PRO A 96 7.10 7.15 -20.90
C PRO A 96 5.63 6.83 -20.57
N GLY A 97 5.03 7.64 -19.70
CA GLY A 97 3.62 7.49 -19.29
C GLY A 97 3.34 6.42 -18.24
N ALA A 98 4.35 5.67 -17.76
CA ALA A 98 4.16 4.79 -16.61
C ALA A 98 3.86 5.62 -15.34
N PRO A 99 2.96 5.21 -14.45
CA PRO A 99 2.74 5.96 -13.20
C PRO A 99 3.91 5.80 -12.22
N LEU A 100 4.55 4.62 -12.16
CA LEU A 100 5.70 4.37 -11.30
C LEU A 100 6.99 4.89 -11.95
N GLN A 101 7.39 6.11 -11.57
CA GLN A 101 8.58 6.82 -12.05
C GLN A 101 9.83 6.50 -11.22
N GLU A 102 11.01 6.87 -11.74
CA GLU A 102 12.27 6.76 -10.99
C GLU A 102 12.18 7.57 -9.67
N GLY A 103 12.62 6.96 -8.57
CA GLY A 103 12.54 7.53 -7.22
C GLY A 103 11.19 7.33 -6.52
N PHE A 104 10.13 6.91 -7.23
CA PHE A 104 8.84 6.58 -6.61
C PHE A 104 8.87 5.17 -6.02
N TRP A 105 7.89 4.87 -5.17
CA TRP A 105 7.72 3.54 -4.58
C TRP A 105 6.49 2.86 -5.17
N GLY A 106 6.67 1.66 -5.72
CA GLY A 106 5.54 0.78 -6.02
C GLY A 106 5.19 0.05 -4.74
N VAL A 107 3.95 0.15 -4.29
CA VAL A 107 3.52 -0.43 -3.01
C VAL A 107 2.31 -1.32 -3.23
N ASP A 108 2.49 -2.61 -2.98
CA ASP A 108 1.36 -3.55 -2.96
C ASP A 108 0.77 -3.55 -1.56
N VAL A 109 -0.49 -3.11 -1.46
CA VAL A 109 -1.24 -3.16 -0.21
C VAL A 109 -2.06 -4.45 -0.18
N VAL A 110 -1.74 -5.34 0.75
CA VAL A 110 -2.36 -6.67 0.83
C VAL A 110 -3.25 -6.75 2.05
N GLU A 111 -4.46 -7.26 1.88
CA GLU A 111 -5.36 -7.61 2.99
C GLU A 111 -5.47 -9.14 3.07
N THR A 112 -4.97 -9.76 4.14
CA THR A 112 -4.91 -11.23 4.33
C THR A 112 -5.17 -11.64 5.78
N HIS A 113 -5.72 -12.84 5.99
CA HIS A 113 -5.81 -13.44 7.34
C HIS A 113 -4.49 -14.07 7.80
N ASP A 114 -3.63 -14.44 6.85
CA ASP A 114 -2.37 -15.14 7.09
C ASP A 114 -1.25 -14.38 6.37
N GLU A 115 -0.54 -13.55 7.13
CA GLU A 115 0.59 -12.75 6.66
C GLU A 115 1.76 -13.65 6.25
N GLU A 116 2.13 -14.61 7.10
CA GLU A 116 3.27 -15.50 6.87
C GLU A 116 3.08 -16.36 5.62
N ALA A 117 1.91 -16.99 5.48
CA ALA A 117 1.61 -17.81 4.30
C ALA A 117 1.60 -16.98 3.01
N PHE A 118 1.08 -15.75 3.05
CA PHE A 118 1.09 -14.87 1.88
C PHE A 118 2.51 -14.48 1.47
N LEU A 119 3.34 -14.02 2.43
CA LEU A 119 4.72 -13.63 2.17
C LEU A 119 5.56 -14.80 1.65
N GLN A 120 5.34 -16.01 2.18
CA GLN A 120 5.97 -17.23 1.70
C GLN A 120 5.54 -17.56 0.26
N ALA A 121 4.24 -17.45 -0.05
CA ALA A 121 3.70 -17.78 -1.37
C ALA A 121 4.27 -16.89 -2.49
N ILE A 122 4.55 -15.61 -2.19
CA ILE A 122 5.18 -14.70 -3.16
C ILE A 122 6.71 -14.73 -3.12
N ASN A 123 7.30 -15.57 -2.27
CA ASN A 123 8.74 -15.65 -2.03
C ASN A 123 9.36 -14.28 -1.66
N TRP A 124 8.71 -13.58 -0.74
CA TRP A 124 9.02 -12.19 -0.40
C TRP A 124 10.47 -12.00 0.07
N ASP A 125 11.03 -12.96 0.82
CA ASP A 125 12.44 -12.89 1.27
C ASP A 125 13.44 -12.89 0.10
N ALA A 126 13.17 -13.66 -0.96
CA ALA A 126 13.97 -13.61 -2.17
C ALA A 126 13.80 -12.29 -2.92
N LEU A 127 12.59 -11.71 -2.93
CA LEU A 127 12.34 -10.41 -3.57
C LEU A 127 13.04 -9.26 -2.83
N LYS A 128 13.01 -9.26 -1.49
CA LYS A 128 13.71 -8.28 -0.64
C LYS A 128 15.23 -8.39 -0.77
N SER A 129 15.79 -9.60 -0.73
CA SER A 129 17.25 -9.80 -0.75
C SER A 129 17.92 -9.38 -2.06
N ASN A 130 17.15 -9.23 -3.15
CA ASN A 130 17.61 -8.70 -4.42
C ASN A 130 17.53 -7.16 -4.51
N ARG A 131 17.19 -6.46 -3.43
CA ARG A 131 17.06 -5.00 -3.37
C ARG A 131 18.03 -4.39 -2.35
N PRO A 132 18.41 -3.11 -2.53
CA PRO A 132 19.06 -2.35 -1.47
C PRO A 132 18.21 -2.32 -0.20
N GLU A 133 18.86 -2.31 0.98
CA GLU A 133 18.18 -2.26 2.28
C GLU A 133 17.28 -1.02 2.43
N ASP A 134 17.67 0.10 1.84
CA ASP A 134 16.90 1.35 1.81
C ASP A 134 15.90 1.44 0.63
N GLY A 135 15.86 0.41 -0.22
CA GLY A 135 15.05 0.35 -1.45
C GLY A 135 13.85 -0.59 -1.36
N VAL A 136 13.58 -1.13 -0.16
CA VAL A 136 12.46 -2.04 0.10
C VAL A 136 11.91 -1.81 1.51
N PHE A 137 10.62 -2.03 1.71
CA PHE A 137 10.02 -2.09 3.03
C PHE A 137 8.89 -3.12 3.09
N GLU A 138 8.61 -3.59 4.30
CA GLU A 138 7.53 -4.49 4.65
C GLU A 138 6.94 -3.99 5.96
N ILE A 139 5.72 -3.45 5.92
CA ILE A 139 5.05 -2.90 7.09
C ILE A 139 3.71 -3.61 7.27
N SER A 140 3.47 -4.11 8.48
CA SER A 140 2.25 -4.83 8.86
C SER A 140 1.44 -4.02 9.86
N SER A 141 0.12 -4.06 9.74
CA SER A 141 -0.81 -3.45 10.71
C SER A 141 -0.84 -4.14 12.09
N ASN A 142 -0.09 -5.23 12.25
CA ASN A 142 0.09 -5.93 13.52
C ASN A 142 1.31 -5.44 14.31
N ASN A 143 2.23 -4.69 13.68
CA ASN A 143 3.50 -4.24 14.26
C ASN A 143 3.54 -2.73 14.47
#